data_AF-A0A7Y3AUS0-F1
#
_entry.id   AF-A0A7Y3AUS0-F1
#
_cell.length_a   1.000
_cell.length_b   1.000
_cell.length_c   1.000
_cell.angle_alpha   90.00
_cell.angle_beta   90.00
_cell.angle_gamma   90.00
#
_symmetry.space_group_name_H-M   'P 1'
#
loop_
_entity.id
_entity.type
_entity.pdbx_description
1 polymer ?
#
loop_
_entity_poly.entity_id
_entity_poly.type
_entity_poly.pdbx_seq_one_letter_code
_entity_poly.pdbx_strand_id
1 'polypeptide(L)'
;MKSLKLLVITILLIGATSAVTAQRTVKVYPRHGTVVTKLYQPRLVVHKGVNFHFSNGVWYKTRGRKYVVCAAPLGIKVRKLPVGNKVVV
;
A
#
# COMPACT_ATOMS: atom_id res chain seq x y z
N MET A 1 -34.10 0.62 -43.38
CA MET A 1 -32.77 1.18 -42.98
C MET A 1 -32.75 1.83 -41.60
N LYS A 2 -33.83 2.51 -41.15
CA LYS A 2 -33.86 3.20 -39.85
C LYS A 2 -33.76 2.23 -38.65
N SER A 3 -34.48 1.10 -38.71
CA SER A 3 -34.46 0.04 -37.69
C SER A 3 -33.11 -0.66 -37.58
N LEU A 4 -32.42 -0.91 -38.71
CA LEU A 4 -31.09 -1.53 -38.71
C LEU A 4 -30.02 -0.63 -38.08
N LYS A 5 -30.05 0.68 -38.40
CA LYS A 5 -29.15 1.66 -37.77
C LYS A 5 -29.41 1.75 -36.26
N LEU A 6 -30.68 1.71 -35.84
CA LEU A 6 -31.05 1.70 -34.42
C LEU A 6 -30.46 0.48 -33.69
N LEU A 7 -30.53 -0.69 -34.31
CA LEU A 7 -30.06 -1.96 -33.75
C LEU A 7 -28.52 -1.99 -33.62
N VAL A 8 -27.80 -1.44 -34.60
CA VAL A 8 -26.34 -1.31 -34.54
C VAL A 8 -25.92 -0.34 -33.42
N ILE A 9 -26.63 0.78 -33.25
CA ILE A 9 -26.34 1.77 -32.20
C ILE A 9 -26.56 1.17 -30.81
N THR A 10 -27.61 0.38 -30.59
CA THR A 10 -27.87 -0.23 -29.28
C THR A 10 -26.84 -1.29 -28.93
N ILE A 11 -26.42 -2.12 -29.88
CA ILE A 11 -25.33 -3.09 -29.67
C ILE A 11 -24.02 -2.36 -29.35
N LEU A 12 -23.72 -1.27 -30.07
CA LEU A 12 -22.53 -0.45 -29.83
C LEU A 12 -22.55 0.18 -28.43
N LEU A 13 -23.72 0.65 -27.98
CA LEU A 13 -23.88 1.27 -26.66
C LEU A 13 -23.72 0.26 -25.51
N ILE A 14 -24.25 -0.96 -25.68
CA ILE A 14 -24.10 -2.04 -24.70
C ILE A 14 -22.64 -2.57 -24.68
N GLY A 15 -21.99 -2.65 -25.84
CA GLY A 15 -20.57 -3.02 -25.92
C GLY A 15 -19.63 -1.98 -25.30
N ALA A 16 -20.04 -0.70 -25.25
CA ALA A 16 -19.24 0.36 -24.65
C ALA A 16 -19.30 0.36 -23.11
N THR A 17 -20.41 -0.09 -22.49
CA THR A 17 -20.55 -0.07 -21.02
C THR A 17 -19.70 -1.15 -20.34
N SER A 18 -19.39 -2.26 -21.02
CA SER A 18 -18.51 -3.31 -20.49
C SER A 18 -17.02 -2.93 -20.50
N ALA A 19 -16.62 -1.86 -21.19
CA ALA A 19 -15.25 -1.32 -21.18
C ALA A 19 -14.98 -0.36 -20.01
N VAL A 20 -16.00 0.06 -19.26
CA VAL A 20 -15.86 1.03 -18.16
C VAL A 20 -15.74 0.31 -16.82
N THR A 21 -14.60 -0.35 -16.58
CA THR A 21 -14.24 -0.77 -15.22
C THR A 21 -13.04 0.04 -14.72
N ALA A 22 -13.31 1.22 -14.17
CA ALA A 22 -12.32 1.97 -13.41
C ALA A 22 -12.15 1.36 -12.00
N GLN A 23 -11.51 0.20 -11.91
CA GLN A 23 -11.18 -0.38 -10.60
C GLN A 23 -10.04 0.42 -9.95
N ARG A 24 -10.34 1.15 -8.88
CA ARG A 24 -9.33 1.85 -8.07
C ARG A 24 -8.75 0.89 -7.03
N THR A 25 -7.52 0.42 -7.25
CA THR A 25 -6.77 -0.32 -6.22
C THR A 25 -6.30 0.62 -5.13
N VAL A 26 -6.65 0.35 -3.87
CA VAL A 26 -6.17 1.10 -2.70
C VAL A 26 -5.22 0.22 -1.90
N LYS A 27 -4.06 0.77 -1.56
CA LYS A 27 -3.09 0.13 -0.67
C LYS A 27 -3.54 0.29 0.78
N VAL A 28 -3.81 -0.82 1.47
CA VAL A 28 -4.20 -0.83 2.88
C VAL A 28 -3.00 -1.20 3.75
N TYR A 29 -2.74 -0.38 4.77
CA TYR A 29 -1.70 -0.66 5.76
C TYR A 29 -2.29 -1.35 7.00
N PRO A 30 -1.51 -2.20 7.71
CA PRO A 30 -2.01 -2.85 8.91
C PRO A 30 -2.26 -1.83 10.03
N ARG A 31 -3.23 -2.13 10.90
CA ARG A 31 -3.56 -1.26 12.03
C ARG A 31 -2.45 -1.25 13.08
N HIS A 32 -2.39 -0.18 13.87
CA HIS A 32 -1.48 -0.10 15.02
C HIS A 32 -1.73 -1.26 15.99
N GLY A 33 -0.67 -1.88 16.50
CA GLY A 33 -0.76 -3.05 17.38
C GLY A 33 -0.96 -4.39 16.65
N THR A 34 -1.21 -4.41 15.33
CA THR A 34 -1.28 -5.66 14.57
C THR A 34 0.04 -6.43 14.68
N VAL A 35 -0.04 -7.73 14.96
CA VAL A 35 1.12 -8.62 15.06
C VAL A 35 1.32 -9.32 13.73
N VAL A 36 2.50 -9.19 13.14
CA VAL A 36 2.90 -9.84 11.89
C VAL A 36 4.09 -10.76 12.14
N THR A 37 4.15 -11.86 11.40
CA THR A 37 5.20 -12.89 11.54
C THR A 37 6.38 -12.67 10.60
N LYS A 38 6.13 -12.06 9.44
CA LYS A 38 7.14 -11.83 8.40
C LYS A 38 7.10 -10.39 7.92
N LEU A 39 8.28 -9.81 7.73
CA LEU A 39 8.46 -8.51 7.09
C LEU A 39 9.19 -8.70 5.76
N TYR A 40 8.79 -7.95 4.74
CA TYR A 40 9.47 -7.93 3.46
C TYR A 40 10.51 -6.82 3.44
N GLN A 41 11.78 -7.17 3.19
CA GLN A 41 12.92 -6.25 3.12
C GLN A 41 12.94 -5.19 4.26
N PRO A 42 12.80 -5.59 5.54
CA PRO A 42 12.78 -4.63 6.63
C PRO A 42 14.14 -3.96 6.79
N ARG A 43 14.13 -2.68 7.13
CA ARG A 43 15.34 -1.98 7.56
C ARG A 43 15.37 -1.87 9.07
N LEU A 44 16.45 -2.36 9.68
CA LEU A 44 16.70 -2.17 11.11
C LEU A 44 17.10 -0.71 11.35
N VAL A 45 16.41 -0.07 12.30
CA VAL A 45 16.72 1.26 12.79
C VAL A 45 16.75 1.21 14.32
N VAL A 46 17.93 1.42 14.87
CA VAL A 46 18.15 1.42 16.33
C VAL A 46 17.96 2.84 16.83
N HIS A 47 17.08 3.03 17.82
CA HIS A 47 16.83 4.33 18.43
C HIS A 47 16.61 4.18 19.92
N LYS A 48 17.38 4.93 20.73
CA LYS A 48 17.35 4.87 22.20
C LYS A 48 17.46 3.43 22.76
N GLY A 49 18.34 2.63 22.16
CA GLY A 49 18.56 1.23 22.56
C GLY A 49 17.46 0.24 22.15
N VAL A 50 16.43 0.69 21.41
CA VAL A 50 15.35 -0.17 20.92
C VAL A 50 15.52 -0.42 19.43
N ASN A 51 15.37 -1.69 19.03
CA ASN A 51 15.42 -2.15 17.65
C ASN A 51 14.04 -1.99 16.99
N PHE A 52 13.94 -1.05 16.05
CA PHE A 52 12.75 -0.89 15.20
C PHE A 52 13.02 -1.43 13.81
N HIS A 53 11.99 -2.00 13.19
CA HIS A 53 12.03 -2.44 11.80
C HIS A 53 11.11 -1.53 11.00
N PHE A 54 11.61 -0.97 9.91
CA PHE A 54 10.85 -0.11 9.03
C PHE A 54 10.67 -0.79 7.67
N SER A 55 9.43 -0.98 7.24
CA SER A 55 9.12 -1.65 5.97
C SER A 55 7.88 -1.03 5.34
N ASN A 56 7.94 -0.71 4.04
CA ASN A 56 6.82 -0.16 3.26
C ASN A 56 6.12 1.07 3.88
N GLY A 57 6.82 1.88 4.68
CA GLY A 57 6.25 3.05 5.36
C GLY A 57 5.66 2.77 6.74
N VAL A 58 5.72 1.52 7.21
CA VAL A 58 5.19 1.09 8.52
C VAL A 58 6.32 0.74 9.47
N TRP A 59 6.16 1.11 10.73
CA TRP A 59 7.11 0.85 11.81
C TRP A 59 6.71 -0.36 12.64
N TYR A 60 7.70 -1.16 13.01
CA TYR A 60 7.51 -2.39 13.74
C TYR A 60 8.50 -2.53 14.90
N LYS A 61 8.00 -3.01 16.04
CA LYS A 61 8.81 -3.45 17.19
C LYS A 61 8.88 -4.97 17.22
N THR A 62 10.04 -5.53 17.55
CA THR A 62 10.18 -6.96 17.81
C THR A 62 9.50 -7.36 19.12
N ARG A 63 8.71 -8.45 19.08
CA ARG A 63 8.10 -9.08 20.25
C ARG A 63 8.31 -10.59 20.13
N GLY A 64 9.39 -11.08 20.74
CA GLY A 64 9.84 -12.47 20.57
C GLY A 64 10.21 -12.75 19.10
N ARG A 65 9.59 -13.78 18.50
CA ARG A 65 9.77 -14.15 17.08
C ARG A 65 8.82 -13.43 16.11
N LYS A 66 8.04 -12.45 16.60
CA LYS A 66 7.05 -11.70 15.81
C LYS A 66 7.34 -10.20 15.84
N TYR A 67 6.61 -9.45 15.02
CA TYR A 67 6.70 -8.00 14.91
C TYR A 67 5.35 -7.37 15.20
N VAL A 68 5.34 -6.24 15.90
CA VAL A 68 4.12 -5.51 16.25
C VAL A 68 4.17 -4.14 15.59
N VAL A 69 3.11 -3.76 14.87
CA VAL A 69 2.98 -2.43 14.27
C VAL A 69 2.95 -1.38 15.37
N CYS A 70 3.79 -0.35 15.22
CA CYS A 70 3.91 0.75 16.17
C CYS A 70 3.99 2.09 15.43
N ALA A 71 3.84 3.18 16.16
CA ALA A 71 4.14 4.51 15.66
C ALA A 71 5.63 4.70 15.40
N ALA A 72 5.98 5.64 14.51
CA ALA A 72 7.36 6.07 14.35
C ALA A 72 7.88 6.63 15.69
N PRO A 73 9.05 6.19 16.18
CA PRO A 73 9.59 6.74 17.42
C PRO A 73 9.98 8.21 17.23
N LEU A 74 9.67 9.02 18.24
CA LEU A 74 9.88 10.47 18.20
C LEU A 74 11.36 10.81 18.04
N GLY A 75 11.67 11.69 17.09
CA GLY A 75 13.04 12.16 16.82
C GLY A 75 13.90 11.18 16.01
N ILE A 76 13.32 10.14 15.42
CA ILE A 76 14.06 9.21 14.57
C ILE A 76 14.45 9.85 13.24
N LYS A 77 15.71 9.65 12.83
CA LYS A 77 16.22 10.07 11.52
C LYS A 77 16.38 8.86 10.62
N VAL A 78 15.65 8.84 9.51
CA VAL A 78 15.74 7.78 8.50
C VAL A 78 16.63 8.25 7.36
N ARG A 79 17.82 7.66 7.22
CA ARG A 79 18.80 8.05 6.18
C ARG A 79 18.44 7.55 4.77
N LYS A 80 17.66 6.47 4.66
CA LYS A 80 17.25 5.86 3.37
C LYS A 80 15.77 5.56 3.42
N LEU A 81 15.03 6.09 2.46
CA LEU A 81 13.60 5.87 2.34
C LEU A 81 13.28 4.41 1.98
N PRO A 82 12.04 3.93 2.26
CA PRO A 82 11.61 2.62 1.82
C PRO A 82 11.61 2.52 0.30
N VAL A 83 11.74 1.30 -0.22
CA VAL A 83 11.70 1.02 -1.66
C VAL A 83 10.43 1.63 -2.28
N GLY A 84 10.59 2.28 -3.43
CA GLY A 84 9.50 2.95 -4.14
C GLY A 84 9.16 4.38 -3.65
N ASN A 85 9.92 4.93 -2.70
CA ASN A 85 9.70 6.29 -2.19
C ASN A 85 10.89 7.19 -2.52
N LYS A 86 10.62 8.47 -2.77
CA LYS A 86 11.63 9.51 -3.03
C LYS A 86 11.34 10.75 -2.19
N VAL A 87 12.37 11.56 -1.94
CA VAL A 87 12.19 12.91 -1.40
C VAL A 87 11.59 13.75 -2.51
N VAL A 88 10.48 14.43 -2.23
CA VAL A 88 9.88 15.43 -3.12
C VAL A 88 10.30 16.78 -2.57
N VAL A 89 11.02 17.56 -3.38
CA VAL A 89 11.51 18.92 -3.07
C VAL A 89 10.77 19.90 -3.96
#